data_AF-A0A850M0I7-F1
#
_entry.id   AF-A0A850M0I7-F1
#
_cell.length_a   1.000
_cell.length_b   1.000
_cell.length_c   1.000
_cell.angle_alpha   90.00
_cell.angle_beta   90.00
_cell.angle_gamma   90.00
#
_symmetry.space_group_name_H-M   'P 1'
#
loop_
_entity.id
_entity.type
_entity.pdbx_description
1 polymer ?
#
loop_
_entity_poly.entity_id
_entity_poly.type
_entity_poly.pdbx_seq_one_letter_code
_entity_poly.pdbx_strand_id
1 'polypeptide(L)'
;DSQDRITSHLSGLFFRTINLLENSVEPVYVYDGKPTSLKMKVLEVRKEKRENAKIEWESAIERGDLVAARKYAQAALFLTRDMISESKKLLETMGIPYVQSISEGESQAAHLASKGDVWASASQDWDSLLFGTPQLIRNLTITGRRKIPGTDRTIEINIEQIILKDALDAISITREQLIDIGLLIGTDFNEGISGIGPKKALKNILDNKNIEGVIKQGKIKIDFPYEEIREIFQNPEVTDDYTIKFEKYNDQKILNLLVDEHSFSENRVNNVIKRLRKVKEKKKQKSLDKWF
;
A
#
# COMPACT_ATOMS: atom_id res chain seq x y z
N ASP A 1 -22.90 0.92 5.18
CA ASP A 1 -23.48 0.40 6.45
C ASP A 1 -24.96 0.79 6.45
N SER A 2 -25.65 0.82 7.59
CA SER A 2 -27.05 1.29 7.66
C SER A 2 -27.23 2.77 7.29
N GLN A 3 -26.14 3.53 7.15
CA GLN A 3 -26.09 4.94 6.77
C GLN A 3 -25.40 5.14 5.41
N ASP A 4 -25.34 4.10 4.57
CA ASP A 4 -24.69 4.10 3.25
C ASP A 4 -23.20 4.50 3.22
N ARG A 5 -22.51 4.47 4.37
CA ARG A 5 -21.06 4.67 4.42
C ARG A 5 -20.32 3.43 3.94
N ILE A 6 -19.22 3.64 3.22
CA ILE A 6 -18.33 2.57 2.77
C ILE A 6 -17.61 2.02 4.01
N THR A 7 -17.68 0.71 4.27
CA THR A 7 -17.00 0.06 5.42
C THR A 7 -16.01 -1.03 5.00
N SER A 8 -15.73 -1.13 3.70
CA SER A 8 -14.85 -2.16 3.14
C SER A 8 -13.41 -2.05 3.65
N HIS A 9 -12.95 -0.83 3.95
CA HIS A 9 -11.64 -0.56 4.55
C HIS A 9 -11.54 -1.15 5.97
N LEU A 10 -12.54 -0.92 6.81
CA LEU A 10 -12.57 -1.46 8.18
C LEU A 10 -12.67 -2.98 8.20
N SER A 11 -13.55 -3.53 7.35
CA SER A 11 -13.67 -4.99 7.21
C SER A 11 -12.35 -5.61 6.77
N GLY A 12 -11.79 -5.12 5.66
CA GLY A 12 -10.51 -5.59 5.13
C GLY A 12 -9.41 -5.51 6.18
N LEU A 13 -9.28 -4.38 6.86
CA LEU A 13 -8.26 -4.18 7.90
C LEU A 13 -8.44 -5.13 9.08
N PHE A 14 -9.65 -5.22 9.64
CA PHE A 14 -9.94 -6.05 10.81
C PHE A 14 -9.64 -7.53 10.57
N PHE A 15 -10.22 -8.10 9.50
CA PHE A 15 -10.08 -9.53 9.23
C PHE A 15 -8.66 -9.91 8.79
N ARG A 16 -8.03 -9.08 7.94
CA ARG A 16 -6.68 -9.38 7.44
C ARG A 16 -5.64 -9.26 8.55
N THR A 17 -5.72 -8.23 9.38
CA THR A 17 -4.80 -8.06 10.52
C THR A 17 -4.83 -9.28 11.44
N ILE A 18 -6.02 -9.81 11.74
CA ILE A 18 -6.15 -10.98 12.62
C ILE A 18 -5.62 -12.25 11.94
N ASN A 19 -5.85 -12.42 10.64
CA ASN A 19 -5.25 -13.52 9.90
C ASN A 19 -3.70 -13.46 9.93
N LEU A 20 -3.11 -12.26 9.83
CA LEU A 20 -1.65 -12.09 9.94
C LEU A 20 -1.15 -12.49 11.33
N LEU A 21 -1.81 -11.99 12.37
CA LEU A 21 -1.47 -12.31 13.76
C LEU A 21 -1.57 -13.82 14.06
N GLU A 22 -2.60 -14.50 13.53
CA GLU A 22 -2.73 -15.96 13.66
C GLU A 22 -1.58 -16.73 13.01
N ASN A 23 -1.01 -16.19 11.93
CA ASN A 23 0.16 -16.72 11.26
C ASN A 23 1.48 -16.20 11.85
N SER A 24 1.45 -15.65 13.08
CA SER A 24 2.62 -15.12 13.79
C SER A 24 3.33 -13.98 13.06
N VAL A 25 2.61 -13.26 12.18
CA VAL A 25 3.09 -12.01 11.57
C VAL A 25 2.61 -10.84 12.42
N GLU A 26 3.51 -9.92 12.75
CA GLU A 26 3.23 -8.76 13.59
C GLU A 26 3.21 -7.50 12.73
N PRO A 27 2.03 -7.07 12.23
CA PRO A 27 1.94 -5.97 11.29
C PRO A 27 2.13 -4.62 12.00
N VAL A 28 2.91 -3.74 11.35
CA VAL A 28 2.98 -2.31 11.64
C VAL A 28 2.42 -1.60 10.42
N TYR A 29 1.36 -0.83 10.59
CA TYR A 29 0.77 -0.07 9.48
C TYR A 29 1.50 1.25 9.33
N VAL A 30 1.73 1.70 8.09
CA VAL A 30 2.32 3.01 7.82
C VAL A 30 1.32 3.82 7.03
N TYR A 31 1.03 5.03 7.50
CA TYR A 31 0.12 5.96 6.85
C TYR A 31 0.89 7.08 6.19
N ASP A 32 0.51 7.42 4.95
CA ASP A 32 1.02 8.60 4.24
C ASP A 32 0.84 9.88 5.05
N GLY A 33 1.82 10.75 4.98
CA GLY A 33 1.81 12.11 5.49
C GLY A 33 1.37 13.12 4.43
N LYS A 34 2.07 14.25 4.38
CA LYS A 34 1.76 15.31 3.43
C LYS A 34 2.38 14.97 2.06
N PRO A 35 1.58 14.94 0.98
CA PRO A 35 2.13 14.72 -0.36
C PRO A 35 3.12 15.83 -0.75
N THR A 36 4.18 15.47 -1.46
CA THR A 36 5.11 16.43 -2.06
C THR A 36 4.41 17.30 -3.11
N SER A 37 4.98 18.46 -3.44
CA SER A 37 4.44 19.35 -4.49
C SER A 37 4.33 18.66 -5.85
N LEU A 38 5.25 17.75 -6.17
CA LEU A 38 5.24 16.96 -7.40
C LEU A 38 4.09 15.95 -7.40
N LYS A 39 3.87 15.23 -6.29
CA LYS A 39 2.74 14.30 -6.15
C LYS A 39 1.39 15.03 -6.15
N MET A 40 1.33 16.24 -5.58
CA MET A 40 0.10 17.06 -5.57
C MET A 40 -0.43 17.32 -6.98
N LYS A 41 0.42 17.62 -7.96
CA LYS A 41 0.01 17.82 -9.36
C LYS A 41 -0.63 16.55 -9.95
N VAL A 42 -0.04 15.39 -9.69
CA VAL A 42 -0.57 14.09 -10.14
C VAL A 42 -1.89 13.76 -9.44
N LEU A 43 -1.98 14.04 -8.13
CA LEU A 43 -3.20 13.85 -7.34
C LEU A 43 -4.35 14.75 -7.80
N GLU A 44 -4.05 15.98 -8.26
CA GLU A 44 -5.04 16.90 -8.80
C GLU A 44 -5.64 16.39 -10.11
N VAL A 45 -4.80 15.90 -11.03
CA VAL A 45 -5.28 15.22 -12.25
C VAL A 45 -6.12 13.98 -11.92
N ARG A 46 -5.69 13.18 -10.93
CA ARG A 46 -6.48 12.03 -10.43
C ARG A 46 -7.81 12.49 -9.83
N LYS A 47 -7.85 13.64 -9.14
CA LYS A 47 -9.06 14.22 -8.55
C LYS A 47 -10.05 14.66 -9.63
N GLU A 48 -9.58 15.37 -10.66
CA GLU A 48 -10.42 15.82 -11.78
C GLU A 48 -11.04 14.63 -12.52
N LYS A 49 -10.24 13.60 -12.84
CA LYS A 49 -10.75 12.36 -13.46
C LYS A 49 -11.84 11.68 -12.62
N ARG A 50 -11.75 11.75 -11.29
CA ARG A 50 -12.74 11.16 -10.37
C ARG A 50 -14.02 11.98 -10.31
N GLU A 51 -13.90 13.30 -10.27
CA GLU A 51 -15.06 14.19 -10.27
C GLU A 51 -15.87 14.00 -11.56
N ASN A 52 -15.17 13.89 -12.70
CA ASN A 52 -15.78 13.49 -13.96
C ASN A 52 -16.42 12.10 -13.90
N ALA A 53 -15.74 11.10 -13.31
CA ALA A 53 -16.31 9.77 -13.14
C ALA A 53 -17.57 9.76 -12.25
N LYS A 54 -17.64 10.63 -11.23
CA LYS A 54 -18.83 10.76 -10.38
C LYS A 54 -20.01 11.35 -11.16
N ILE A 55 -19.77 12.39 -11.96
CA ILE A 55 -20.80 12.99 -12.82
C ILE A 55 -21.32 11.96 -13.83
N GLU A 56 -20.41 11.22 -14.47
CA GLU A 56 -20.79 10.15 -15.40
C GLU A 56 -21.54 8.99 -14.72
N TRP A 57 -21.21 8.69 -13.45
CA TRP A 57 -21.94 7.72 -12.65
C TRP A 57 -23.39 8.16 -12.42
N GLU A 58 -23.60 9.39 -11.95
CA GLU A 58 -24.93 9.95 -11.70
C GLU A 58 -25.75 9.98 -13.00
N SER A 59 -25.16 10.43 -14.11
CA SER A 59 -25.82 10.40 -15.42
C SER A 59 -26.13 8.99 -15.94
N ALA A 60 -25.26 8.00 -15.65
CA ALA A 60 -25.52 6.61 -16.01
C ALA A 60 -26.67 6.00 -15.20
N ILE A 61 -26.80 6.37 -13.92
CA ILE A 61 -27.94 5.99 -13.08
C ILE A 61 -29.24 6.60 -13.63
N GLU A 62 -29.25 7.89 -13.96
CA GLU A 62 -30.41 8.58 -14.52
C GLU A 62 -30.88 7.98 -15.86
N ARG A 63 -29.94 7.57 -16.71
CA ARG A 63 -30.22 6.92 -18.00
C ARG A 63 -30.56 5.43 -17.87
N GLY A 64 -30.53 4.86 -16.67
CA GLY A 64 -30.81 3.45 -16.41
C GLY A 64 -29.72 2.47 -16.90
N ASP A 65 -28.53 2.95 -17.25
CA ASP A 65 -27.41 2.11 -17.67
C ASP A 65 -26.64 1.61 -16.43
N LEU A 66 -27.11 0.49 -15.89
CA LEU A 66 -26.54 -0.15 -14.70
C LEU A 66 -25.11 -0.67 -14.92
N VAL A 67 -24.70 -0.96 -16.16
CA VAL A 67 -23.35 -1.45 -16.47
C VAL A 67 -22.36 -0.30 -16.42
N ALA A 68 -22.67 0.80 -17.11
CA ALA A 68 -21.88 2.03 -17.06
C ALA A 68 -21.85 2.60 -15.63
N ALA A 69 -22.98 2.62 -14.94
CA ALA A 69 -23.05 3.10 -13.56
C ALA A 69 -22.12 2.30 -12.63
N ARG A 70 -22.10 0.96 -12.73
CA ARG A 70 -21.17 0.14 -11.93
C ARG A 70 -19.70 0.47 -12.24
N LYS A 71 -19.36 0.67 -13.51
CA LYS A 71 -18.00 1.02 -13.94
C LYS A 71 -17.57 2.37 -13.35
N TYR A 72 -18.40 3.40 -13.48
CA TYR A 72 -18.09 4.74 -13.00
C TYR A 72 -18.12 4.82 -11.46
N ALA A 73 -19.03 4.09 -10.80
CA ALA A 73 -19.04 3.96 -9.35
C ALA A 73 -17.72 3.41 -8.81
N GLN A 74 -17.17 2.36 -9.42
CA GLN A 74 -15.87 1.81 -9.03
C GLN A 74 -14.73 2.80 -9.23
N ALA A 75 -14.75 3.56 -10.32
CA ALA A 75 -13.75 4.60 -10.59
C ALA A 75 -13.85 5.80 -9.62
N ALA A 76 -15.04 6.05 -9.06
CA ALA A 76 -15.31 7.09 -8.09
C ALA A 76 -14.99 6.68 -6.63
N LEU A 77 -14.77 5.39 -6.33
CA LEU A 77 -14.38 4.94 -4.99
C LEU A 77 -12.99 5.47 -4.64
N PHE A 78 -12.88 6.20 -3.53
CA PHE A 78 -11.60 6.70 -3.01
C PHE A 78 -11.54 6.64 -1.49
N LEU A 79 -10.31 6.59 -0.97
CA LEU A 79 -10.04 6.64 0.45
C LEU A 79 -10.21 8.07 0.96
N THR A 80 -11.21 8.31 1.82
CA THR A 80 -11.43 9.62 2.43
C THR A 80 -10.54 9.82 3.66
N ARG A 81 -10.37 11.07 4.11
CA ARG A 81 -9.70 11.37 5.39
C ARG A 81 -10.39 10.69 6.57
N ASP A 82 -11.72 10.60 6.53
CA ASP A 82 -12.50 9.92 7.56
C ASP A 82 -12.21 8.43 7.56
N MET A 83 -12.14 7.78 6.40
CA MET A 83 -11.76 6.36 6.30
C MET A 83 -10.36 6.10 6.87
N ILE A 84 -9.40 7.01 6.62
CA ILE A 84 -8.06 6.93 7.23
C ILE A 84 -8.16 7.05 8.76
N SER A 85 -8.89 8.04 9.26
CA SER A 85 -9.09 8.26 10.70
C SER A 85 -9.75 7.06 11.39
N GLU A 86 -10.83 6.52 10.80
CA GLU A 86 -11.52 5.33 11.28
C GLU A 86 -10.60 4.10 11.28
N SER A 87 -9.78 3.94 10.24
CA SER A 87 -8.83 2.84 10.18
C SER A 87 -7.77 2.90 11.28
N LYS A 88 -7.25 4.11 11.60
CA LYS A 88 -6.33 4.32 12.72
C LYS A 88 -6.99 4.01 14.06
N LYS A 89 -8.21 4.52 14.28
CA LYS A 89 -9.00 4.20 15.48
C LYS A 89 -9.17 2.69 15.64
N LEU A 90 -9.51 1.98 14.56
CA LEU A 90 -9.65 0.53 14.58
C LEU A 90 -8.34 -0.14 15.02
N LEU A 91 -7.19 0.22 14.43
CA LEU A 91 -5.87 -0.32 14.83
C LEU A 91 -5.56 -0.07 16.31
N GLU A 92 -5.85 1.13 16.82
CA GLU A 92 -5.69 1.47 18.24
C GLU A 92 -6.55 0.58 19.14
N THR A 93 -7.83 0.36 18.79
CA THR A 93 -8.70 -0.54 19.55
C THR A 93 -8.23 -1.99 19.53
N MET A 94 -7.53 -2.40 18.46
CA MET A 94 -6.94 -3.73 18.32
C MET A 94 -5.55 -3.85 18.97
N GLY A 95 -4.98 -2.75 19.47
CA GLY A 95 -3.62 -2.71 20.02
C GLY A 95 -2.53 -2.96 18.98
N ILE A 96 -2.76 -2.53 17.74
CA ILE A 96 -1.84 -2.68 16.61
C ILE A 96 -1.15 -1.35 16.36
N PRO A 97 0.20 -1.30 16.35
CA PRO A 97 0.91 -0.07 16.12
C PRO A 97 0.75 0.40 14.67
N TYR A 98 0.75 1.71 14.49
CA TYR A 98 0.93 2.33 13.20
C TYR A 98 1.93 3.48 13.31
N VAL A 99 2.55 3.82 12.18
CA VAL A 99 3.48 4.93 12.04
C VAL A 99 2.88 5.95 11.07
N GLN A 100 2.97 7.22 11.43
CA GLN A 100 2.64 8.33 10.55
C GLN A 100 3.90 8.77 9.83
N SER A 101 3.96 8.63 8.50
CA SER A 101 5.09 9.13 7.73
C SER A 101 5.03 10.66 7.59
N ILE A 102 6.17 11.27 7.26
CA ILE A 102 6.26 12.70 6.90
C ILE A 102 5.62 12.92 5.53
N SER A 103 5.98 12.08 4.55
CA SER A 103 5.47 12.15 3.19
C SER A 103 4.90 10.81 2.73
N GLU A 104 5.72 9.92 2.16
CA GLU A 104 5.24 8.66 1.59
C GLU A 104 5.28 7.52 2.62
N GLY A 105 4.21 6.74 2.70
CA GLY A 105 4.16 5.57 3.58
C GLY A 105 5.14 4.49 3.15
N GLU A 106 5.35 4.32 1.84
CA GLU A 106 6.31 3.36 1.30
C GLU A 106 7.76 3.70 1.64
N SER A 107 8.13 4.99 1.63
CA SER A 107 9.47 5.42 2.00
C SER A 107 9.73 5.19 3.49
N GLN A 108 8.75 5.51 4.34
CA GLN A 108 8.85 5.25 5.78
C GLN A 108 8.89 3.74 6.06
N ALA A 109 8.10 2.92 5.36
CA ALA A 109 8.15 1.46 5.51
C ALA A 109 9.52 0.89 5.08
N ALA A 110 10.09 1.39 3.99
CA ALA A 110 11.44 1.05 3.56
C ALA A 110 12.49 1.45 4.60
N HIS A 111 12.39 2.65 5.19
CA HIS A 111 13.28 3.11 6.25
C HIS A 111 13.24 2.21 7.49
N LEU A 112 12.04 1.86 7.97
CA LEU A 112 11.87 0.93 9.10
C LEU A 112 12.54 -0.43 8.82
N ALA A 113 12.38 -0.95 7.60
CA ALA A 113 12.96 -2.24 7.21
C ALA A 113 14.49 -2.16 7.08
N SER A 114 15.02 -1.09 6.49
CA SER A 114 16.46 -0.84 6.36
C SER A 114 17.17 -0.67 7.70
N LYS A 115 16.51 -0.04 8.68
CA LYS A 115 17.02 0.12 10.04
C LYS A 115 16.96 -1.18 10.87
N GLY A 116 16.18 -2.16 10.41
CA GLY A 116 15.98 -3.44 11.09
C GLY A 116 14.91 -3.41 12.18
N ASP A 117 14.12 -2.34 12.27
CA ASP A 117 13.00 -2.22 13.22
C ASP A 117 11.80 -3.08 12.79
N VAL A 118 11.70 -3.40 11.49
CA VAL A 118 10.81 -4.41 10.94
C VAL A 118 11.57 -5.34 9.99
N TRP A 119 11.05 -6.55 9.77
CA TRP A 119 11.71 -7.56 8.92
C TRP A 119 11.66 -7.22 7.41
N ALA A 120 10.54 -6.68 6.94
CA ALA A 120 10.33 -6.36 5.54
C ALA A 120 9.21 -5.31 5.40
N SER A 121 9.20 -4.58 4.29
CA SER A 121 8.03 -3.78 3.90
C SER A 121 7.00 -4.66 3.18
N ALA A 122 5.72 -4.28 3.22
CA ALA A 122 4.66 -5.01 2.54
C ALA A 122 3.77 -4.05 1.74
N SER A 123 3.80 -4.17 0.41
CA SER A 123 2.98 -3.36 -0.50
C SER A 123 2.58 -4.18 -1.74
N GLN A 124 1.60 -3.68 -2.50
CA GLN A 124 1.37 -4.16 -3.87
C GLN A 124 2.25 -3.42 -4.86
N ASP A 125 2.64 -2.19 -4.58
CA ASP A 125 3.48 -1.40 -5.47
C ASP A 125 4.96 -1.74 -5.25
N TRP A 126 5.80 -1.24 -6.14
CA TRP A 126 7.24 -1.54 -6.17
C TRP A 126 8.07 -0.37 -5.63
N ASP A 127 7.44 0.74 -5.26
CA ASP A 127 8.13 2.00 -4.90
C ASP A 127 9.00 1.82 -3.65
N SER A 128 8.59 0.96 -2.73
CA SER A 128 9.38 0.57 -1.56
C SER A 128 10.78 0.04 -1.93
N LEU A 129 10.94 -0.64 -3.08
CA LEU A 129 12.26 -1.06 -3.58
C LEU A 129 13.08 0.12 -4.10
N LEU A 130 12.43 1.11 -4.72
CA LEU A 130 13.07 2.36 -5.16
C LEU A 130 13.57 3.16 -3.95
N PHE A 131 12.77 3.22 -2.88
CA PHE A 131 13.15 3.78 -1.58
C PHE A 131 14.19 2.94 -0.82
N GLY A 132 14.55 1.76 -1.33
CA GLY A 132 15.65 0.97 -0.80
C GLY A 132 15.28 0.00 0.31
N THR A 133 14.03 -0.48 0.39
CA THR A 133 13.68 -1.56 1.31
C THR A 133 14.55 -2.80 1.03
N PRO A 134 15.13 -3.46 2.05
CA PRO A 134 15.94 -4.66 1.81
C PRO A 134 15.08 -5.82 1.28
N GLN A 135 13.82 -5.88 1.73
CA GLN A 135 12.88 -6.95 1.41
C GLN A 135 11.46 -6.38 1.25
N LEU A 136 10.80 -6.73 0.15
CA LEU A 136 9.41 -6.40 -0.13
C LEU A 136 8.57 -7.69 -0.16
N ILE A 137 7.49 -7.70 0.61
CA ILE A 137 6.48 -8.76 0.61
C ILE A 137 5.25 -8.27 -0.14
N ARG A 138 4.94 -8.90 -1.28
CA ARG A 138 3.73 -8.61 -2.06
C ARG A 138 2.65 -9.64 -1.80
N ASN A 139 1.44 -9.31 -2.22
CA ASN A 139 0.23 -10.11 -2.09
C ASN A 139 -0.23 -10.44 -0.64
N LEU A 140 0.47 -9.98 0.39
CA LEU A 140 0.19 -10.30 1.81
C LEU A 140 -1.28 -10.07 2.23
N THR A 141 -1.91 -9.05 1.67
CA THR A 141 -3.29 -8.67 2.01
C THR A 141 -4.35 -9.30 1.09
N ILE A 142 -3.94 -9.97 0.01
CA ILE A 142 -4.83 -10.46 -1.05
C ILE A 142 -4.64 -11.95 -1.38
N THR A 143 -3.87 -12.68 -0.57
CA THR A 143 -3.61 -14.11 -0.75
C THR A 143 -4.89 -14.96 -0.79
N GLY A 144 -4.86 -16.01 -1.60
CA GLY A 144 -5.92 -17.00 -1.70
C GLY A 144 -6.58 -17.05 -3.08
N ARG A 145 -7.71 -17.75 -3.16
CA ARG A 145 -8.45 -17.96 -4.40
C ARG A 145 -9.35 -16.76 -4.72
N ARG A 146 -9.13 -16.12 -5.86
CA ARG A 146 -9.93 -14.98 -6.33
C ARG A 146 -10.51 -15.23 -7.71
N LYS A 147 -11.82 -14.97 -7.86
CA LYS A 147 -12.49 -15.00 -9.16
C LYS A 147 -12.02 -13.82 -10.01
N ILE A 148 -11.63 -14.06 -11.25
CA ILE A 148 -11.28 -12.99 -12.19
C ILE A 148 -12.57 -12.27 -12.60
N PRO A 149 -12.67 -10.94 -12.44
CA PRO A 149 -13.84 -10.18 -12.87
C PRO A 149 -14.19 -10.47 -14.34
N GLY A 150 -15.46 -10.79 -14.61
CA GLY A 150 -15.94 -11.08 -15.96
C GLY A 150 -15.65 -12.50 -16.49
N THR A 151 -15.10 -13.41 -15.67
CA THR A 151 -14.90 -14.81 -16.06
C THR A 151 -15.25 -15.77 -14.91
N ASP A 152 -15.48 -17.05 -15.20
CA ASP A 152 -15.65 -18.10 -14.18
C ASP A 152 -14.32 -18.69 -13.66
N ARG A 153 -13.19 -18.12 -14.08
CA ARG A 153 -11.87 -18.58 -13.65
C ARG A 153 -11.50 -18.02 -12.29
N THR A 154 -10.84 -18.86 -11.51
CA THR A 154 -10.27 -18.51 -10.21
C THR A 154 -8.76 -18.58 -10.30
N ILE A 155 -8.07 -17.55 -9.83
CA ILE A 155 -6.61 -17.53 -9.70
C ILE A 155 -6.23 -17.71 -8.24
N GLU A 156 -5.14 -18.41 -8.00
CA GLU A 156 -4.51 -18.52 -6.70
C GLU A 156 -3.41 -17.49 -6.60
N ILE A 157 -3.56 -16.58 -5.63
CA ILE A 157 -2.59 -15.52 -5.38
C ILE A 157 -1.73 -15.96 -4.19
N ASN A 158 -0.44 -16.15 -4.44
CA ASN A 158 0.56 -16.52 -3.45
C ASN A 158 1.33 -15.30 -2.96
N ILE A 159 1.89 -15.40 -1.75
CA ILE A 159 2.80 -14.39 -1.22
C ILE A 159 4.06 -14.38 -2.10
N GLU A 160 4.52 -13.19 -2.46
CA GLU A 160 5.78 -12.99 -3.18
C GLU A 160 6.77 -12.29 -2.23
N GLN A 161 7.99 -12.78 -2.19
CA GLN A 161 9.10 -12.13 -1.49
C GLN A 161 10.13 -11.68 -2.52
N ILE A 162 10.52 -10.41 -2.45
CA ILE A 162 11.57 -9.84 -3.28
C ILE A 162 12.66 -9.33 -2.35
N ILE A 163 13.86 -9.87 -2.51
CA ILE A 163 15.06 -9.39 -1.81
C ILE A 163 15.74 -8.41 -2.77
N LEU A 164 15.85 -7.15 -2.36
CA LEU A 164 16.33 -6.08 -3.25
C LEU A 164 17.72 -6.38 -3.80
N LYS A 165 18.64 -6.83 -2.93
CA LYS A 165 20.01 -7.18 -3.32
C LYS A 165 20.03 -8.26 -4.41
N ASP A 166 19.35 -9.37 -4.19
CA ASP A 166 19.32 -10.50 -5.14
C ASP A 166 18.68 -10.07 -6.47
N ALA A 167 17.64 -9.24 -6.42
CA ALA A 167 16.98 -8.72 -7.61
C ALA A 167 17.90 -7.78 -8.42
N LEU A 168 18.64 -6.90 -7.76
CA LEU A 168 19.63 -6.01 -8.39
C LEU A 168 20.81 -6.80 -8.98
N ASP A 169 21.35 -7.75 -8.23
CA ASP A 169 22.47 -8.60 -8.65
C ASP A 169 22.10 -9.44 -9.88
N ALA A 170 20.88 -10.01 -9.91
CA ALA A 170 20.38 -10.84 -11.01
C ALA A 170 20.31 -10.12 -12.36
N ILE A 171 20.15 -8.79 -12.37
CA ILE A 171 20.13 -7.96 -13.59
C ILE A 171 21.33 -7.01 -13.68
N SER A 172 22.27 -7.11 -12.74
CA SER A 172 23.53 -6.35 -12.69
C SER A 172 23.33 -4.83 -12.76
N ILE A 173 22.40 -4.29 -11.97
CA ILE A 173 22.17 -2.84 -11.85
C ILE A 173 22.32 -2.38 -10.41
N THR A 174 22.54 -1.08 -10.20
CA THR A 174 22.48 -0.46 -8.87
C THR A 174 21.07 0.02 -8.53
N ARG A 175 20.83 0.38 -7.26
CA ARG A 175 19.55 0.99 -6.86
C ARG A 175 19.31 2.32 -7.57
N GLU A 176 20.33 3.14 -7.78
CA GLU A 176 20.23 4.40 -8.52
C GLU A 176 19.77 4.15 -9.97
N GLN A 177 20.28 3.10 -10.59
CA GLN A 177 19.82 2.67 -11.91
C GLN A 177 18.40 2.14 -11.89
N LEU A 178 18.00 1.42 -10.83
CA LEU A 178 16.62 0.97 -10.64
C LEU A 178 15.65 2.17 -10.50
N ILE A 179 16.04 3.22 -9.78
CA ILE A 179 15.29 4.48 -9.68
C ILE A 179 15.13 5.09 -11.07
N ASP A 180 16.23 5.25 -11.82
CA ASP A 180 16.20 5.79 -13.19
C ASP A 180 15.29 4.97 -14.12
N ILE A 181 15.32 3.63 -14.01
CA ILE A 181 14.40 2.74 -14.72
C ILE A 181 12.95 3.05 -14.35
N GLY A 182 12.65 3.20 -13.05
CA GLY A 182 11.33 3.59 -12.55
C GLY A 182 10.85 4.91 -13.14
N LEU A 183 11.71 5.93 -13.17
CA LEU A 183 11.39 7.24 -13.76
C LEU A 183 11.10 7.15 -15.26
N LEU A 184 11.81 6.32 -16.02
CA LEU A 184 11.53 6.11 -17.44
C LEU A 184 10.18 5.41 -17.68
N ILE A 185 9.80 4.46 -16.82
CA ILE A 185 8.53 3.73 -16.91
C ILE A 185 7.36 4.63 -16.46
N GLY A 186 7.57 5.41 -15.42
CA GLY A 186 6.56 6.20 -14.72
C GLY A 186 6.43 5.79 -13.26
N THR A 187 6.27 6.79 -12.40
CA THR A 187 6.12 6.65 -10.94
C THR A 187 4.91 7.45 -10.48
N ASP A 188 4.62 7.46 -9.17
CA ASP A 188 3.60 8.36 -8.63
C ASP A 188 3.96 9.87 -8.74
N PHE A 189 5.19 10.20 -9.13
CA PHE A 189 5.68 11.58 -9.30
C PHE A 189 5.79 12.03 -10.77
N ASN A 190 5.70 11.11 -11.73
CA ASN A 190 5.74 11.41 -13.17
C ASN A 190 5.02 10.35 -14.02
N GLU A 191 4.47 10.76 -15.16
CA GLU A 191 3.77 9.84 -16.07
C GLU A 191 4.70 8.83 -16.80
N GLY A 192 6.02 9.00 -16.68
CA GLY A 192 7.00 8.22 -17.43
C GLY A 192 7.11 8.66 -18.88
N ILE A 193 7.72 7.81 -19.71
CA ILE A 193 7.91 8.08 -21.14
C ILE A 193 7.04 7.15 -21.97
N SER A 194 6.17 7.75 -22.78
CA SER A 194 5.26 6.99 -23.64
C SER A 194 6.01 5.99 -24.53
N GLY A 195 5.58 4.73 -24.51
CA GLY A 195 6.19 3.65 -25.29
C GLY A 195 7.44 3.01 -24.67
N ILE A 196 7.89 3.47 -23.49
CA ILE A 196 8.96 2.85 -22.71
C ILE A 196 8.36 2.03 -21.57
N GLY A 197 8.37 0.70 -21.75
CA GLY A 197 8.04 -0.26 -20.68
C GLY A 197 9.29 -0.83 -20.00
N PRO A 198 9.14 -1.72 -19.00
CA PRO A 198 10.23 -2.19 -18.15
C PRO A 198 11.47 -2.70 -18.89
N LYS A 199 11.28 -3.54 -19.92
CA LYS A 199 12.40 -4.09 -20.72
C LYS A 199 13.16 -3.00 -21.49
N LYS A 200 12.44 -2.02 -22.05
CA LYS A 200 13.06 -0.91 -22.79
C LYS A 200 13.76 0.04 -21.82
N ALA A 201 13.16 0.34 -20.67
CA ALA A 201 13.78 1.18 -19.65
C ALA A 201 15.10 0.56 -19.15
N LEU A 202 15.07 -0.72 -18.76
CA LEU A 202 16.27 -1.47 -18.36
C LEU A 202 17.35 -1.41 -19.45
N LYS A 203 17.01 -1.71 -20.70
CA LYS A 203 17.97 -1.65 -21.80
C LYS A 203 18.58 -0.26 -21.97
N ASN A 204 17.76 0.80 -21.94
CA ASN A 204 18.27 2.16 -22.09
C ASN A 204 19.23 2.55 -20.96
N ILE A 205 18.95 2.14 -19.72
CA ILE A 205 19.83 2.43 -18.59
C ILE A 205 21.10 1.58 -18.62
N LEU A 206 21.04 0.32 -19.06
CA LEU A 206 22.24 -0.49 -19.26
C LEU A 206 23.15 0.08 -20.37
N ASP A 207 22.56 0.49 -21.50
CA ASP A 207 23.29 1.04 -22.65
C ASP A 207 23.91 2.41 -22.36
N ASN A 208 23.24 3.24 -21.54
CA ASN A 208 23.60 4.64 -21.31
C ASN A 208 24.00 4.98 -19.87
N LYS A 209 24.04 3.98 -18.97
CA LYS A 209 24.34 4.06 -17.53
C LYS A 209 23.28 4.74 -16.65
N ASN A 210 22.70 5.85 -17.09
CA ASN A 210 21.73 6.66 -16.35
C ASN A 210 20.84 7.51 -17.28
N ILE A 211 19.85 8.20 -16.73
CA ILE A 211 18.95 9.10 -17.47
C ILE A 211 19.71 10.19 -18.25
N GLU A 212 20.77 10.77 -17.68
CA GLU A 212 21.58 11.79 -18.33
C GLU A 212 22.26 11.26 -19.60
N GLY A 213 22.72 10.01 -19.56
CA GLY A 213 23.24 9.31 -20.73
C GLY A 213 22.16 9.08 -21.79
N VAL A 214 20.94 8.72 -21.37
CA VAL A 214 19.79 8.56 -22.27
C VAL A 214 19.46 9.88 -22.99
N ILE A 215 19.47 11.01 -22.25
CA ILE A 215 19.26 12.35 -22.81
C ILE A 215 20.37 12.68 -23.83
N LYS A 216 21.64 12.43 -23.48
CA LYS A 216 22.78 12.67 -24.37
C LYS A 216 22.71 11.87 -25.67
N GLN A 217 22.12 10.68 -25.66
CA GLN A 217 21.88 9.89 -26.88
C GLN A 217 20.91 10.58 -27.85
N GLY A 218 20.05 11.48 -27.36
CA GLY A 218 19.14 12.32 -28.15
C GLY A 218 17.92 11.60 -28.74
N LYS A 219 17.74 10.31 -28.46
CA LYS A 219 16.61 9.51 -28.99
C LYS A 219 15.33 9.63 -28.18
N ILE A 220 15.46 9.98 -26.90
CA ILE A 220 14.36 10.04 -25.94
C ILE A 220 14.35 11.45 -25.36
N LYS A 221 13.19 12.09 -25.44
CA LYS A 221 12.95 13.40 -24.84
C LYS A 221 12.38 13.21 -23.44
N ILE A 222 12.97 13.88 -22.44
CA ILE A 222 12.55 13.82 -21.05
C ILE A 222 12.07 15.21 -20.64
N ASP A 223 10.77 15.32 -20.37
CA ASP A 223 10.07 16.60 -20.17
C ASP A 223 9.60 16.80 -18.71
N PHE A 224 10.16 16.04 -17.77
CA PHE A 224 9.83 16.09 -16.34
C PHE A 224 11.09 16.32 -15.48
N PRO A 225 10.96 16.87 -14.26
CA PRO A 225 12.11 17.19 -13.39
C PRO A 225 12.71 15.93 -12.77
N TYR A 226 13.42 15.13 -13.57
CA TYR A 226 13.93 13.82 -13.17
C TYR A 226 14.90 13.90 -11.99
N GLU A 227 15.69 14.97 -11.85
CA GLU A 227 16.62 15.16 -10.74
C GLU A 227 15.88 15.31 -9.41
N GLU A 228 14.85 16.17 -9.37
CA GLU A 228 14.01 16.37 -8.18
C GLU A 228 13.28 15.08 -7.78
N ILE A 229 12.78 14.32 -8.76
CA ILE A 229 12.08 13.05 -8.50
C ILE A 229 13.07 11.98 -8.03
N ARG A 230 14.25 11.89 -8.63
CA ARG A 230 15.29 10.96 -8.20
C ARG A 230 15.70 11.24 -6.75
N GLU A 231 15.82 12.50 -6.38
CA GLU A 231 16.16 12.92 -5.01
C GLU A 231 15.12 12.41 -3.99
N ILE A 232 13.82 12.45 -4.31
CA ILE A 232 12.76 11.90 -3.46
C ILE A 232 13.01 10.42 -3.14
N PHE A 233 13.46 9.63 -4.11
CA PHE A 233 13.74 8.21 -3.91
C PHE A 233 15.10 7.94 -3.26
N GLN A 234 16.11 8.76 -3.54
CA GLN A 234 17.46 8.60 -3.00
C GLN A 234 17.50 9.01 -1.52
N ASN A 235 16.94 10.16 -1.19
CA ASN A 235 16.91 10.78 0.13
C ASN A 235 15.47 11.12 0.54
N PRO A 236 14.62 10.11 0.80
CA PRO A 236 13.23 10.36 1.15
C PRO A 236 13.09 11.06 2.51
N GLU A 237 12.08 11.92 2.62
CA GLU A 237 11.65 12.49 3.91
C GLU A 237 11.02 11.40 4.78
N VAL A 238 11.76 10.94 5.77
CA VAL A 238 11.37 9.92 6.75
C VAL A 238 11.59 10.42 8.17
N THR A 239 10.89 9.83 9.14
CA THR A 239 11.02 10.16 10.56
C THR A 239 11.57 8.99 11.36
N ASP A 240 12.37 9.28 12.38
CA ASP A 240 12.75 8.37 13.46
C ASP A 240 11.89 8.55 14.73
N ASP A 241 10.99 9.55 14.73
CA ASP A 241 10.02 9.78 15.79
C ASP A 241 8.80 8.87 15.62
N TYR A 242 8.95 7.62 16.05
CA TYR A 242 7.87 6.64 16.12
C TYR A 242 8.08 5.66 17.27
N THR A 243 7.02 4.93 17.62
CA THR A 243 7.08 3.84 18.60
C THR A 243 6.34 2.62 18.07
N ILE A 244 7.06 1.51 17.90
CA ILE A 244 6.46 0.23 17.50
C ILE A 244 6.20 -0.58 18.76
N LYS A 245 4.98 -0.47 19.30
CA LYS A 245 4.56 -1.21 20.47
C LYS A 245 3.14 -1.76 20.30
N PHE A 246 3.01 -3.08 20.44
CA PHE A 246 1.72 -3.74 20.45
C PHE A 246 1.07 -3.60 21.83
N GLU A 247 -0.05 -2.90 21.88
CA GLU A 247 -0.82 -2.67 23.10
C GLU A 247 -1.86 -3.78 23.34
N LYS A 248 -2.55 -3.70 24.48
CA LYS A 248 -3.72 -4.55 24.75
C LYS A 248 -4.90 -4.09 23.89
N TYR A 249 -5.56 -5.03 23.25
CA TYR A 249 -6.82 -4.78 22.54
C TYR A 249 -7.95 -4.50 23.54
N ASN A 250 -9.00 -3.82 23.06
CA ASN A 250 -10.19 -3.51 23.85
C ASN A 250 -11.45 -3.98 23.12
N ASP A 251 -12.02 -5.10 23.59
CA ASP A 251 -13.17 -5.74 22.96
C ASP A 251 -14.38 -4.83 22.87
N GLN A 252 -14.68 -4.08 23.93
CA GLN A 252 -15.82 -3.18 23.95
C GLN A 252 -15.65 -2.06 22.92
N LYS A 253 -14.44 -1.48 22.81
CA LYS A 253 -14.17 -0.44 21.81
C LYS A 253 -14.25 -0.98 20.38
N ILE A 254 -13.81 -2.23 20.14
CA ILE A 254 -13.95 -2.89 18.83
C ILE A 254 -15.44 -3.10 18.49
N LEU A 255 -16.23 -3.59 19.45
CA LEU A 255 -17.66 -3.79 19.26
C LEU A 255 -18.39 -2.48 19.01
N ASN A 256 -18.14 -1.44 19.81
CA ASN A 256 -18.74 -0.12 19.60
C ASN A 256 -18.44 0.42 18.21
N LEU A 257 -17.16 0.38 17.79
CA LEU A 257 -16.77 0.91 16.49
C LEU A 257 -17.39 0.09 15.33
N LEU A 258 -17.27 -1.24 15.34
CA LEU A 258 -17.70 -2.04 14.20
C LEU A 258 -19.21 -2.31 14.19
N VAL A 259 -19.81 -2.63 15.33
CA VAL A 259 -21.21 -3.03 15.44
C VAL A 259 -22.10 -1.80 15.61
N ASP A 260 -21.87 -1.00 16.64
CA ASP A 260 -22.79 0.10 16.98
C ASP A 260 -22.67 1.24 15.97
N GLU A 261 -21.44 1.68 15.67
CA GLU A 261 -21.21 2.78 14.75
C GLU A 261 -21.38 2.32 13.29
N HIS A 262 -20.84 1.16 12.88
CA HIS A 262 -20.79 0.74 11.47
C HIS A 262 -21.69 -0.44 11.08
N SER A 263 -22.57 -0.89 11.98
CA SER A 263 -23.59 -1.93 11.71
C SER A 263 -23.03 -3.27 11.21
N PHE A 264 -21.83 -3.66 11.66
CA PHE A 264 -21.30 -5.00 11.39
C PHE A 264 -22.09 -6.06 12.16
N SER A 265 -22.10 -7.29 11.65
CA SER A 265 -22.70 -8.42 12.36
C SER A 265 -21.94 -8.69 13.67
N GLU A 266 -22.62 -8.46 14.80
CA GLU A 266 -22.07 -8.67 16.13
C GLU A 266 -21.50 -10.09 16.31
N ASN A 267 -22.23 -11.11 15.87
CA ASN A 267 -21.77 -12.51 15.91
C ASN A 267 -20.45 -12.71 15.15
N ARG A 268 -20.29 -12.07 13.98
CA ARG A 268 -19.04 -12.15 13.20
C ARG A 268 -17.90 -11.44 13.93
N VAL A 269 -18.13 -10.23 14.44
CA VAL A 269 -17.10 -9.46 15.16
C VAL A 269 -16.65 -10.21 16.43
N ASN A 270 -17.59 -10.73 17.23
CA ASN A 270 -17.29 -11.51 18.42
C ASN A 270 -16.47 -12.78 18.12
N ASN A 271 -16.76 -13.48 17.04
CA ASN A 271 -15.98 -14.66 16.63
C ASN A 271 -14.53 -14.30 16.28
N VAL A 272 -14.32 -13.13 15.69
CA VAL A 272 -13.00 -12.62 15.32
C VAL A 272 -12.24 -12.11 16.55
N ILE A 273 -12.90 -11.44 17.47
CA ILE A 273 -12.34 -11.08 18.78
C ILE A 273 -11.86 -12.33 19.52
N LYS A 274 -12.66 -13.40 19.56
CA LYS A 274 -12.25 -14.69 20.17
C LYS A 274 -10.96 -15.25 19.55
N ARG A 275 -10.77 -15.09 18.23
CA ARG A 275 -9.53 -15.48 17.54
C ARG A 275 -8.35 -14.62 17.98
N LEU A 276 -8.53 -13.29 18.04
CA LEU A 276 -7.50 -12.36 18.54
C LEU A 276 -7.06 -12.70 19.97
N ARG A 277 -8.01 -13.03 20.86
CA ARG A 277 -7.75 -13.50 22.24
C ARG A 277 -6.80 -14.70 22.24
N LYS A 278 -7.14 -15.74 21.47
CA LYS A 278 -6.35 -16.98 21.36
C LYS A 278 -4.92 -16.72 20.85
N VAL A 279 -4.74 -15.81 19.90
CA VAL A 279 -3.40 -15.45 19.39
C VAL A 279 -2.54 -14.86 20.50
N LYS A 280 -3.10 -13.91 21.28
CA LYS A 280 -2.36 -13.25 22.35
C LYS A 280 -2.05 -14.20 23.51
N GLU A 281 -2.94 -15.15 23.82
CA GLU A 281 -2.69 -16.21 24.81
C GLU A 281 -1.52 -17.11 24.39
N LYS A 282 -1.51 -17.59 23.13
CA LYS A 282 -0.40 -18.40 22.59
C LYS A 282 0.93 -17.65 22.63
N LYS A 283 0.93 -16.34 22.34
CA LYS A 283 2.16 -15.51 22.40
C LYS A 283 2.71 -15.41 23.82
N LYS A 284 1.86 -15.25 24.83
CA LYS A 284 2.28 -15.24 26.26
C LYS A 284 2.92 -16.57 26.67
N GLN A 285 2.36 -17.69 26.24
CA GLN A 285 2.91 -19.02 26.54
C GLN A 285 4.31 -19.21 25.94
N LYS A 286 4.48 -18.94 24.63
CA LYS A 286 5.80 -19.00 23.96
C LYS A 286 6.86 -18.09 24.59
N SER A 287 6.45 -16.96 25.15
CA SER A 287 7.36 -16.04 25.85
C SER A 287 7.89 -16.63 27.14
N LEU A 288 7.09 -17.42 27.86
CA LEU A 288 7.50 -18.07 29.12
C LEU A 288 8.40 -19.27 28.82
N ASP A 289 8.07 -20.06 27.81
CA ASP A 289 8.85 -21.24 27.41
C ASP A 289 10.27 -20.89 26.91
N LYS A 290 10.53 -19.63 26.52
CA LYS A 290 11.89 -19.15 26.18
C LYS A 290 12.79 -18.88 27.39
N TRP A 291 12.22 -18.82 28.59
CA TRP A 291 12.92 -18.49 29.84
C TRP A 291 13.18 -19.71 30.73
N PHE A 292 12.53 -20.83 30.44
CA PHE A 292 12.74 -22.13 31.10
C PHE A 292 13.50 -23.08 30.18
#